data_AF-A0AAV0JKJ0-F1
#
_entry.id   AF-A0AAV0JKJ0-F1
#
_cell.length_a   1.000
_cell.length_b   1.000
_cell.length_c   1.000
_cell.angle_alpha   90.00
_cell.angle_beta   90.00
_cell.angle_gamma   90.00
#
_symmetry.space_group_name_H-M   'P 1'
#
loop_
_entity.id
_entity.type
_entity.pdbx_description
1 polymer ?
#
loop_
_entity_poly.entity_id
_entity_poly.type
_entity_poly.pdbx_seq_one_letter_code
_entity_poly.pdbx_strand_id
1 'polypeptide(L)'
;MEGKETHGSVGGASTSSSSSATKKQSKRPKYSRFSQQELPACKFIVTPTVVISTFVAIAIVFIPLGLASLFASDNVVEIVHRYDDLCLPESSTAVQHIQSKDSNKTCAAKLAVSKAMKGPIFIYYQLDNFYQNHRRYVKSRSDKQLKYKADADDTDSCSPEATTDKGPIVPCGLVAWSLFNDTYKFVVQNKVVDVNKKNIAWESDRNHKFGSDVYPQNFQSGGLIGGAKLETSKPLSEQEDLIVWMRTAALPTFRKLYGRIEGDLQVNDNIEVVVENNYNTYSFGGKKWLILSTTSWIGGKNEFIGIAYLTIGGLCLFLAITFILIYVLRPRQLGDPSYLSWNKQSPMP
;
A
#
# COMPACT_ATOMS: atom_id res chain seq x y z
N MET A 1 -3.72 15.43 -52.52
CA MET A 1 -3.80 15.53 -54.00
C MET A 1 -5.25 15.39 -54.38
N GLU A 2 -5.77 16.47 -54.99
CA GLU A 2 -6.92 16.62 -55.92
C GLU A 2 -8.26 15.88 -55.63
N GLY A 3 -9.44 16.49 -55.73
CA GLY A 3 -9.90 17.82 -56.16
C GLY A 3 -11.33 18.05 -55.61
N LYS A 4 -11.73 19.27 -55.21
CA LYS A 4 -12.35 20.36 -56.01
C LYS A 4 -13.71 19.91 -56.59
N GLU A 5 -14.87 20.50 -56.29
CA GLU A 5 -15.34 21.87 -56.63
C GLU A 5 -16.64 22.17 -55.82
N THR A 6 -16.71 23.24 -55.02
CA THR A 6 -17.18 24.62 -55.27
C THR A 6 -18.69 24.88 -55.36
N HIS A 7 -19.04 25.97 -54.67
CA HIS A 7 -20.34 26.56 -54.33
C HIS A 7 -21.16 27.10 -55.51
N GLY A 8 -22.47 27.22 -55.29
CA GLY A 8 -23.33 28.19 -55.97
C GLY A 8 -24.61 28.47 -55.19
N SER A 9 -24.69 29.62 -54.54
CA SER A 9 -25.90 30.19 -53.94
C SER A 9 -26.37 31.35 -54.81
N VAL A 10 -27.62 31.32 -55.30
CA VAL A 10 -28.37 32.52 -55.70
C VAL A 10 -29.87 32.24 -55.50
N GLY A 11 -30.55 33.16 -54.81
CA GLY A 11 -32.00 33.16 -54.62
C GLY A 11 -32.77 33.75 -55.80
N GLY A 12 -34.03 33.36 -55.93
CA GLY A 12 -34.99 33.90 -56.89
C GLY A 12 -36.41 33.42 -56.55
N ALA A 13 -37.34 34.37 -56.48
CA ALA A 13 -38.63 34.26 -55.82
C ALA A 13 -39.74 33.51 -56.59
N SER A 14 -40.56 32.82 -55.79
CA SER A 14 -42.02 32.56 -55.93
C SER A 14 -42.64 32.35 -57.32
N THR A 15 -43.15 31.14 -57.56
CA THR A 15 -44.51 30.99 -58.08
C THR A 15 -45.15 29.72 -57.53
N SER A 16 -46.34 29.90 -57.00
CA SER A 16 -47.22 28.94 -56.35
C SER A 16 -47.66 27.80 -57.29
N SER A 17 -47.39 26.57 -56.88
CA SER A 17 -48.30 25.45 -57.14
C SER A 17 -48.33 24.55 -55.91
N SER A 18 -49.32 24.81 -55.06
CA SER A 18 -49.70 23.97 -53.94
C SER A 18 -50.23 22.64 -54.47
N SER A 19 -49.35 21.67 -54.69
CA SER A 19 -49.73 20.27 -54.70
C SER A 19 -49.28 19.67 -53.36
N SER A 20 -50.24 19.50 -52.46
CA SER A 20 -50.09 18.76 -51.22
C SER A 20 -49.81 17.29 -51.52
N ALA A 21 -48.58 16.98 -51.92
CA ALA A 21 -48.09 15.62 -51.89
C ALA A 21 -48.06 15.19 -50.42
N THR A 22 -49.05 14.40 -49.99
CA THR A 22 -49.02 13.67 -48.73
C THR A 22 -47.66 13.00 -48.60
N LYS A 23 -46.79 13.54 -47.72
CA LYS A 23 -45.53 12.90 -47.34
C LYS A 23 -45.91 11.52 -46.81
N LYS A 24 -45.70 10.46 -47.60
CA LYS A 24 -45.75 9.09 -47.10
C LYS A 24 -44.85 9.04 -45.87
N GLN A 25 -45.43 8.87 -44.68
CA GLN A 25 -44.66 8.62 -43.47
C GLN A 25 -43.96 7.27 -43.67
N SER A 26 -42.71 7.34 -44.12
CA SER A 26 -41.86 6.17 -44.24
C SER A 26 -41.54 5.67 -42.83
N LYS A 27 -41.96 4.44 -42.52
CA LYS A 27 -41.55 3.74 -41.29
C LYS A 27 -40.12 3.21 -41.37
N ARG A 28 -39.39 3.50 -42.47
CA ARG A 28 -38.01 3.07 -42.63
C ARG A 28 -37.14 3.77 -41.57
N PRO A 29 -36.39 3.02 -40.75
CA PRO A 29 -35.49 3.63 -39.78
C PRO A 29 -34.46 4.49 -40.50
N LYS A 30 -34.08 5.61 -39.87
CA LYS A 30 -33.10 6.54 -40.42
C LYS A 30 -31.76 5.84 -40.57
N TYR A 31 -31.24 5.79 -41.79
CA TYR A 31 -29.95 5.17 -42.05
C TYR A 31 -28.81 5.97 -41.40
N SER A 32 -28.03 5.28 -40.59
CA SER A 32 -26.73 5.68 -40.07
C SER A 32 -25.90 4.43 -39.80
N ARG A 33 -24.57 4.52 -39.88
CA ARG A 33 -23.68 3.38 -39.56
C ARG A 33 -23.93 2.83 -38.15
N PHE A 34 -24.33 3.69 -37.22
CA PHE A 34 -24.76 3.27 -35.89
C PHE A 34 -26.07 2.46 -35.93
N SER A 35 -27.11 2.98 -36.58
CA SER A 35 -28.41 2.30 -36.69
C SER A 35 -28.38 0.97 -37.43
N GLN A 36 -27.42 0.81 -38.36
CA GLN A 36 -27.22 -0.41 -39.15
C GLN A 36 -26.17 -1.34 -38.54
N GLN A 37 -25.56 -0.96 -37.40
CA GLN A 37 -24.48 -1.71 -36.75
C GLN A 37 -23.25 -1.92 -37.65
N GLU A 38 -22.97 -0.96 -38.54
CA GLU A 38 -21.85 -0.93 -39.50
C GLU A 38 -20.72 0.02 -39.05
N LEU A 39 -20.59 0.19 -37.73
CA LEU A 39 -19.46 0.93 -37.16
C LEU A 39 -18.14 0.21 -37.48
N PRO A 40 -17.04 0.97 -37.68
CA PRO A 40 -15.73 0.35 -37.84
C PRO A 40 -15.39 -0.46 -36.59
N ALA A 41 -15.14 -1.75 -36.76
CA ALA A 41 -14.80 -2.66 -35.69
C ALA A 41 -13.58 -3.50 -36.09
N CYS A 42 -12.63 -3.65 -35.17
CA CYS A 42 -11.55 -4.62 -35.30
C CYS A 42 -12.03 -5.96 -34.74
N LYS A 43 -12.14 -6.98 -35.58
CA LYS A 43 -12.51 -8.34 -35.15
C LYS A 43 -11.24 -9.13 -34.90
N PHE A 44 -10.87 -9.27 -33.63
CA PHE A 44 -9.71 -10.06 -33.26
C PHE A 44 -10.05 -11.54 -33.28
N ILE A 45 -9.50 -12.26 -34.25
CA ILE A 45 -9.61 -13.72 -34.33
C ILE A 45 -8.38 -14.30 -33.63
N VAL A 46 -8.62 -15.06 -32.57
CA VAL A 46 -7.58 -15.68 -31.75
C VAL A 46 -7.02 -16.90 -32.50
N THR A 47 -5.91 -16.72 -33.22
CA THR A 47 -5.21 -17.82 -33.91
C THR A 47 -4.14 -18.44 -33.00
N PRO A 48 -3.78 -19.73 -33.20
CA PRO A 48 -2.75 -20.39 -32.40
C PRO A 48 -1.42 -19.62 -32.38
N THR A 49 -0.98 -19.08 -33.52
CA THR A 49 0.25 -18.27 -33.62
C THR A 49 0.18 -17.05 -32.71
N VAL A 50 -0.94 -16.33 -32.72
CA VAL A 50 -1.12 -15.13 -31.88
C VAL A 50 -1.09 -15.50 -30.40
N VAL A 51 -1.80 -16.56 -30.00
CA VAL A 51 -1.83 -17.05 -28.61
C VAL A 51 -0.44 -17.46 -28.13
N ILE A 52 0.28 -18.26 -28.93
CA ILE A 52 1.64 -18.71 -28.61
C ILE A 52 2.57 -17.51 -28.47
N SER A 53 2.55 -16.59 -29.43
CA SER A 53 3.36 -15.37 -29.38
C SER A 53 3.06 -14.51 -28.15
N THR A 54 1.80 -14.38 -27.75
CA THR A 54 1.42 -13.65 -26.54
C THR A 54 1.97 -14.33 -25.28
N PHE A 55 1.81 -15.65 -25.13
CA PHE A 55 2.34 -16.36 -23.97
C PHE A 55 3.87 -16.32 -23.89
N VAL A 56 4.56 -16.48 -25.03
CA VAL A 56 6.02 -16.35 -25.10
C VAL A 56 6.46 -14.94 -24.72
N ALA A 57 5.79 -13.90 -25.23
CA ALA A 57 6.12 -12.51 -24.90
C ALA A 57 5.95 -12.22 -23.40
N ILE A 58 4.87 -12.70 -22.78
CA ILE A 58 4.66 -12.56 -21.34
C ILE A 58 5.76 -13.29 -20.57
N ALA A 59 6.10 -14.53 -20.94
CA ALA A 59 7.16 -15.29 -20.28
C ALA A 59 8.54 -14.60 -20.36
N ILE A 60 8.90 -14.08 -21.54
CA ILE A 60 10.16 -13.38 -21.77
C ILE A 60 10.27 -12.11 -20.92
N VAL A 61 9.17 -11.42 -20.65
CA VAL A 61 9.17 -10.22 -19.80
C VAL A 61 9.12 -10.58 -18.32
N PHE A 62 8.25 -11.52 -17.93
CA PHE A 62 7.95 -11.79 -16.53
C PHE A 62 9.06 -12.59 -15.83
N ILE A 63 9.73 -13.51 -16.54
CA ILE A 63 10.80 -14.31 -15.92
C ILE A 63 12.00 -13.44 -15.51
N PRO A 64 12.58 -12.59 -16.38
CA PRO A 64 13.67 -11.70 -15.98
C PRO A 64 13.27 -10.71 -14.88
N LEU A 65 12.06 -10.14 -14.95
CA LEU A 65 11.55 -9.26 -13.90
C LEU A 65 11.43 -10.01 -12.56
N GLY A 66 10.89 -11.23 -12.57
CA GLY A 66 10.78 -12.06 -11.38
C GLY A 66 12.14 -12.41 -10.76
N LEU A 67 13.12 -12.80 -11.58
CA LEU A 67 14.50 -13.05 -11.14
C LEU A 67 15.15 -11.79 -10.55
N ALA A 68 15.03 -10.64 -11.23
CA ALA A 68 15.59 -9.38 -10.77
C ALA A 68 14.96 -8.90 -9.45
N SER A 69 13.63 -9.03 -9.31
CA SER A 69 12.92 -8.70 -8.06
C SER A 69 13.30 -9.64 -6.93
N LEU A 70 13.41 -10.95 -7.18
CA LEU A 70 13.81 -11.91 -6.16
C LEU A 70 15.24 -11.67 -5.68
N PHE A 71 16.17 -11.43 -6.61
CA PHE A 71 17.55 -11.05 -6.29
C PHE A 71 17.61 -9.76 -5.47
N ALA A 72 16.83 -8.74 -5.86
CA ALA A 72 16.77 -7.49 -5.09
C ALA A 72 16.26 -7.71 -3.66
N SER A 73 15.27 -8.59 -3.48
CA SER A 73 14.72 -8.95 -2.16
C SER A 73 15.71 -9.76 -1.30
N ASP A 74 16.44 -10.72 -1.87
CA ASP A 74 17.38 -11.56 -1.11
C ASP A 74 18.62 -10.78 -0.62
N ASN A 75 19.00 -9.72 -1.34
CA ASN A 75 20.05 -8.79 -0.90
C ASN A 75 19.64 -7.92 0.29
N VAL A 76 18.35 -7.85 0.63
CA VAL A 76 17.89 -7.12 1.82
C VAL A 76 18.18 -7.96 3.07
N VAL A 77 18.93 -7.36 3.99
CA VAL A 77 19.26 -7.97 5.28
C VAL A 77 18.29 -7.45 6.32
N GLU A 78 17.59 -8.37 6.99
CA GLU A 78 16.70 -8.06 8.11
C GLU A 78 17.14 -8.82 9.37
N ILE A 79 17.21 -8.09 10.49
CA ILE A 79 17.34 -8.66 11.83
C ILE A 79 16.00 -8.43 12.53
N VAL A 80 15.30 -9.51 12.87
CA VAL A 80 13.98 -9.47 13.52
C VAL A 80 14.12 -10.01 14.94
N HIS A 81 13.84 -9.18 15.94
CA HIS A 81 13.96 -9.54 17.34
C HIS A 81 12.65 -9.29 18.08
N ARG A 82 12.05 -10.35 18.63
CA ARG A 82 10.89 -10.26 19.51
C ARG A 82 11.38 -9.92 20.91
N TYR A 83 10.83 -8.88 21.52
CA TYR A 83 11.28 -8.41 22.84
C TYR A 83 10.17 -8.39 23.91
N ASP A 84 8.90 -8.55 23.54
CA ASP A 84 7.80 -8.43 24.51
C ASP A 84 7.90 -9.44 25.67
N ASP A 85 8.24 -10.69 25.40
CA ASP A 85 8.38 -11.75 26.39
C ASP A 85 9.67 -11.63 27.23
N LEU A 86 10.78 -11.24 26.61
CA LEU A 86 12.08 -11.11 27.28
C LEU A 86 12.15 -9.96 28.29
N CYS A 87 11.26 -8.97 28.15
CA CYS A 87 11.23 -7.79 29.00
C CYS A 87 10.29 -7.95 30.21
N LEU A 88 9.74 -9.14 30.44
CA LEU A 88 8.89 -9.45 31.59
C LEU A 88 9.70 -10.18 32.67
N PRO A 89 9.51 -9.85 33.96
CA PRO A 89 10.10 -10.62 35.05
C PRO A 89 9.35 -11.95 35.24
N GLU A 90 10.07 -13.01 35.61
CA GLU A 90 9.53 -14.38 35.73
C GLU A 90 8.37 -14.51 36.75
N SER A 91 8.26 -13.59 37.71
CA SER A 91 7.41 -13.72 38.89
C SER A 91 6.09 -12.94 38.83
N SER A 92 5.81 -12.18 37.77
CA SER A 92 4.62 -11.29 37.72
C SER A 92 3.75 -11.50 36.49
N THR A 93 2.46 -11.20 36.61
CA THR A 93 1.58 -11.18 35.44
C THR A 93 1.92 -9.99 34.54
N ALA A 94 2.06 -10.24 33.24
CA ALA A 94 2.54 -9.25 32.27
C ALA A 94 1.74 -7.93 32.27
N VAL A 95 0.42 -8.03 32.44
CA VAL A 95 -0.49 -6.87 32.47
C VAL A 95 -0.30 -6.03 33.73
N GLN A 96 -0.07 -6.64 34.89
CA GLN A 96 0.19 -5.90 36.12
C GLN A 96 1.55 -5.20 36.07
N HIS A 97 2.58 -5.88 35.53
CA HIS A 97 3.91 -5.29 35.37
C HIS A 97 3.88 -4.07 34.45
N ILE A 98 3.26 -4.18 33.27
CA ILE A 98 3.25 -3.08 32.30
C ILE A 98 2.41 -1.88 32.78
N GLN A 99 1.36 -2.12 33.56
CA GLN A 99 0.49 -1.07 34.10
C GLN A 99 1.04 -0.40 35.35
N SER A 100 1.99 -1.04 36.06
CA SER A 100 2.64 -0.44 37.22
C SER A 100 3.43 0.82 36.82
N LYS A 101 3.34 1.85 37.65
CA LYS A 101 4.11 3.10 37.46
C LYS A 101 5.52 3.00 38.02
N ASP A 102 5.74 2.13 39.01
CA ASP A 102 6.98 2.05 39.78
C ASP A 102 7.92 0.94 39.28
N SER A 103 7.44 0.05 38.41
CA SER A 103 8.26 -1.02 37.85
C SER A 103 9.23 -0.49 36.81
N ASN A 104 10.50 -0.91 36.89
CA ASN A 104 11.45 -0.74 35.79
C ASN A 104 11.06 -1.66 34.63
N LYS A 105 10.76 -1.08 33.47
CA LYS A 105 10.34 -1.76 32.23
C LYS A 105 11.47 -1.83 31.20
N THR A 106 12.69 -1.55 31.63
CA THR A 106 13.86 -1.52 30.77
C THR A 106 14.45 -2.92 30.66
N CYS A 107 14.77 -3.35 29.44
CA CYS A 107 15.38 -4.63 29.14
C CYS A 107 16.47 -4.44 28.09
N ALA A 108 17.48 -5.30 28.12
CA ALA A 108 18.58 -5.28 27.16
C ALA A 108 18.59 -6.57 26.35
N ALA A 109 18.80 -6.45 25.05
CA ALA A 109 18.94 -7.57 24.13
C ALA A 109 20.23 -7.45 23.34
N LYS A 110 20.90 -8.58 23.11
CA LYS A 110 22.08 -8.66 22.26
C LYS A 110 21.70 -9.27 20.91
N LEU A 111 21.93 -8.52 19.84
CA LEU A 111 21.68 -8.93 18.46
C LEU A 111 23.02 -9.08 17.74
N ALA A 112 23.16 -10.16 16.98
CA ALA A 112 24.33 -10.40 16.15
C ALA A 112 24.02 -10.09 14.68
N VAL A 113 24.92 -9.37 14.03
CA VAL A 113 24.81 -9.05 12.60
C VAL A 113 25.32 -10.22 11.77
N SER A 114 24.41 -10.95 11.13
CA SER A 114 24.74 -12.16 10.34
C SER A 114 25.32 -11.84 8.95
N LYS A 115 24.92 -10.71 8.36
CA LYS A 115 25.37 -10.22 7.06
C LYS A 115 25.62 -8.72 7.16
N ALA A 116 26.63 -8.21 6.47
CA ALA A 116 26.94 -6.79 6.47
C ALA A 116 25.73 -5.96 5.99
N MET A 117 25.43 -4.89 6.71
CA MET A 117 24.32 -3.97 6.41
C MET A 117 24.91 -2.61 6.04
N LYS A 118 24.71 -2.20 4.79
CA LYS A 118 25.08 -0.87 4.32
C LYS A 118 24.03 0.16 4.75
N GLY A 119 24.48 1.28 5.31
CA GLY A 119 23.65 2.40 5.73
C GLY A 119 22.94 3.10 4.56
N PRO A 120 21.81 3.78 4.81
CA PRO A 120 21.13 3.89 6.10
C PRO A 120 20.38 2.61 6.48
N ILE A 121 20.46 2.22 7.75
CA ILE A 121 19.76 1.06 8.31
C ILE A 121 18.49 1.55 8.98
N PHE A 122 17.36 1.03 8.53
CA PHE A 122 16.05 1.44 9.01
C PHE A 122 15.65 0.61 10.23
N ILE A 123 15.20 1.31 11.27
CA ILE A 123 14.67 0.72 12.49
C ILE A 123 13.16 0.74 12.40
N TYR A 124 12.53 -0.42 12.42
CA TYR A 124 11.09 -0.57 12.49
C TYR A 124 10.68 -1.20 13.82
N TYR A 125 9.54 -0.77 14.35
CA TYR A 125 8.79 -1.58 15.30
C TYR A 125 7.66 -2.30 14.56
N GLN A 126 7.40 -3.53 14.94
CA GLN A 126 6.25 -4.30 14.49
C GLN A 126 5.32 -4.56 15.65
N LEU A 127 4.04 -4.27 15.44
CA LEU A 127 2.96 -4.68 16.33
C LEU A 127 2.17 -5.76 15.64
N ASP A 128 1.77 -6.76 16.41
CA ASP A 128 0.83 -7.81 16.01
C ASP A 128 -0.45 -7.73 16.82
N ASN A 129 -1.53 -8.26 16.24
CA ASN A 129 -2.87 -8.27 16.81
C ASN A 129 -3.38 -6.87 17.22
N PHE A 130 -3.01 -5.83 16.46
CA PHE A 130 -3.44 -4.45 16.70
C PHE A 130 -4.21 -3.89 15.49
N TYR A 131 -5.52 -3.70 15.63
CA TYR A 131 -6.42 -3.43 14.52
C TYR A 131 -6.59 -1.93 14.23
N GLN A 132 -5.58 -1.29 13.65
CA GLN A 132 -5.70 0.11 13.17
C GLN A 132 -6.77 0.31 12.11
N ASN A 133 -7.16 -0.76 11.41
CA ASN A 133 -8.17 -0.75 10.35
C ASN A 133 -9.62 -0.83 10.86
N HIS A 134 -9.84 -0.92 12.18
CA HIS A 134 -11.19 -0.97 12.73
C HIS A 134 -11.95 0.34 12.42
N ARG A 135 -13.18 0.25 11.92
CA ARG A 135 -13.98 1.41 11.43
C ARG A 135 -14.06 2.56 12.43
N ARG A 136 -14.29 2.27 13.72
CA ARG A 136 -14.37 3.29 14.77
C ARG A 136 -13.00 3.93 15.05
N TYR A 137 -11.93 3.14 14.98
CA TYR A 137 -10.57 3.62 15.23
C TYR A 137 -10.12 4.56 14.11
N VAL A 138 -10.25 4.14 12.84
CA VAL A 138 -9.86 4.96 11.66
C VAL A 138 -10.64 6.28 11.61
N LYS A 139 -11.93 6.26 11.97
CA LYS A 139 -12.77 7.46 11.99
C LYS A 139 -12.46 8.41 13.14
N SER A 140 -11.84 7.91 14.22
CA SER A 140 -11.58 8.68 15.45
C SER A 140 -10.34 9.56 15.30
N ARG A 141 -10.47 10.60 14.48
CA ARG A 141 -9.49 11.68 14.24
C ARG A 141 -10.16 12.85 13.52
N SER A 142 -9.57 14.04 13.55
CA SER A 142 -10.02 15.22 12.79
C SER A 142 -8.91 15.75 11.88
N ASP A 143 -9.06 15.53 10.56
CA ASP A 143 -8.03 15.94 9.58
C ASP A 143 -7.94 17.47 9.45
N LYS A 144 -9.03 18.22 9.74
CA LYS A 144 -8.98 19.69 9.79
C LYS A 144 -8.20 20.17 11.00
N GLN A 145 -8.45 19.60 12.17
CA GLN A 145 -7.74 19.94 13.41
C GLN A 145 -6.23 19.70 13.29
N LEU A 146 -5.82 18.61 12.63
CA LEU A 146 -4.40 18.31 12.39
C LEU A 146 -3.71 19.37 11.51
N LYS A 147 -4.47 20.00 10.61
CA LYS A 147 -3.95 20.88 9.57
C LYS A 147 -4.04 22.37 9.93
N TYR A 148 -5.13 22.79 10.57
CA TYR A 148 -5.47 24.19 10.78
C TYR A 148 -5.69 24.47 12.26
N LYS A 149 -4.96 25.46 12.78
CA LYS A 149 -5.10 25.92 14.17
C LYS A 149 -6.51 26.42 14.50
N ALA A 150 -7.20 27.03 13.53
CA ALA A 150 -8.55 27.55 13.70
C ALA A 150 -9.61 26.45 13.93
N ASP A 151 -9.33 25.22 13.49
CA ASP A 151 -10.24 24.07 13.62
C ASP A 151 -9.92 23.24 14.87
N ALA A 152 -9.29 23.84 15.90
CA ALA A 152 -8.96 23.16 17.15
C ALA A 152 -10.18 22.51 17.83
N ASP A 153 -11.36 23.13 17.68
CA ASP A 153 -12.63 22.66 18.25
C ASP A 153 -13.38 21.63 17.37
N ASP A 154 -12.93 21.37 16.14
CA ASP A 154 -13.55 20.37 15.23
C ASP A 154 -13.23 18.94 15.70
N THR A 155 -14.00 18.46 16.67
CA THR A 155 -13.77 17.20 17.40
C THR A 155 -14.90 16.17 17.24
N ASP A 156 -15.90 16.44 16.39
CA ASP A 156 -17.10 15.60 16.22
C ASP A 156 -16.78 14.13 15.90
N SER A 157 -15.76 13.90 15.06
CA SER A 157 -15.34 12.56 14.68
C SER A 157 -14.41 11.89 15.69
N CYS A 158 -13.88 12.63 16.67
CA CYS A 158 -12.81 12.17 17.57
C CYS A 158 -13.28 11.39 18.81
N SER A 159 -14.57 11.10 18.94
CA SER A 159 -15.08 10.30 20.05
C SER A 159 -14.36 8.94 20.17
N PRO A 160 -14.07 8.44 21.39
CA PRO A 160 -14.34 9.07 22.69
C PRO A 160 -13.30 10.12 23.13
N GLU A 161 -12.11 10.15 22.53
CA GLU A 161 -11.00 11.03 22.94
C GLU A 161 -11.05 12.40 22.26
N ALA A 162 -12.18 13.10 22.43
CA ALA A 162 -12.44 14.39 21.78
C ALA A 162 -12.01 15.59 22.64
N THR A 163 -12.40 15.61 23.92
CA THR A 163 -12.25 16.74 24.81
C THR A 163 -11.85 16.29 26.23
N THR A 164 -11.38 17.23 27.03
CA THR A 164 -11.14 17.10 28.47
C THR A 164 -11.87 18.22 29.22
N ASP A 165 -11.85 18.20 30.55
CA ASP A 165 -12.37 19.30 31.38
C ASP A 165 -11.71 20.65 31.08
N LYS A 166 -10.54 20.65 30.42
CA LYS A 166 -9.76 21.84 30.05
C LYS A 166 -9.99 22.31 28.61
N GLY A 167 -10.88 21.65 27.86
CA GLY A 167 -11.17 21.98 26.46
C GLY A 167 -10.81 20.85 25.49
N PRO A 168 -10.77 21.13 24.17
CA PRO A 168 -10.50 20.13 23.14
C PRO A 168 -9.11 19.51 23.31
N ILE A 169 -8.99 18.23 22.92
CA ILE A 169 -7.70 17.55 22.81
C ILE A 169 -7.13 17.85 21.43
N VAL A 170 -5.87 18.26 21.34
CA VAL A 170 -5.16 18.45 20.08
C VAL A 170 -3.88 17.63 20.11
N PRO A 171 -3.66 16.68 19.19
CA PRO A 171 -4.63 16.10 18.26
C PRO A 171 -5.65 15.18 18.96
N CYS A 172 -6.93 15.27 18.61
CA CYS A 172 -7.99 14.43 19.16
C CYS A 172 -8.09 13.05 18.49
N GLY A 173 -8.75 12.13 19.18
CA GLY A 173 -9.16 10.83 18.65
C GLY A 173 -8.26 9.65 19.01
N LEU A 174 -8.81 8.44 18.90
CA LEU A 174 -8.18 7.19 19.30
C LEU A 174 -6.86 6.90 18.57
N VAL A 175 -6.76 7.35 17.31
CA VAL A 175 -5.55 7.12 16.52
C VAL A 175 -4.37 7.83 17.18
N ALA A 176 -4.50 9.12 17.46
CA ALA A 176 -3.45 9.88 18.12
C ALA A 176 -3.27 9.42 19.57
N TRP A 177 -4.36 9.22 20.31
CA TRP A 177 -4.34 8.86 21.73
C TRP A 177 -3.57 7.56 22.02
N SER A 178 -3.59 6.58 21.12
CA SER A 178 -2.89 5.30 21.29
C SER A 178 -1.47 5.29 20.71
N LEU A 179 -0.82 6.46 20.57
CA LEU A 179 0.53 6.61 20.03
C LEU A 179 1.55 5.66 20.68
N PHE A 180 2.29 4.92 19.86
CA PHE A 180 3.34 4.01 20.33
C PHE A 180 4.40 4.73 21.17
N ASN A 181 4.81 4.13 22.29
CA ASN A 181 5.65 4.79 23.31
C ASN A 181 6.83 3.98 23.85
N ASP A 182 7.20 2.87 23.19
CA ASP A 182 8.48 2.24 23.50
C ASP A 182 9.63 3.07 22.92
N THR A 183 10.78 3.01 23.59
CA THR A 183 12.01 3.66 23.11
C THR A 183 13.12 2.65 22.94
N TYR A 184 14.04 2.94 22.02
CA TYR A 184 15.19 2.09 21.69
C TYR A 184 16.48 2.91 21.76
N LYS A 185 17.48 2.37 22.44
CA LYS A 185 18.86 2.88 22.46
C LYS A 185 19.78 1.77 21.95
N PHE A 186 20.72 2.12 21.07
CA PHE A 186 21.62 1.16 20.43
C PHE A 186 23.06 1.41 20.85
N VAL A 187 23.76 0.34 21.19
CA VAL A 187 25.19 0.33 21.45
C VAL A 187 25.81 -0.72 20.52
N VAL A 188 26.62 -0.26 19.57
CA VAL A 188 27.30 -1.13 18.60
C VAL A 188 28.78 -1.18 18.96
N GLN A 189 29.34 -2.36 19.22
CA GLN A 189 30.74 -2.53 19.62
C GLN A 189 31.16 -1.57 20.77
N ASN A 190 30.34 -1.48 21.83
CA ASN A 190 30.54 -0.57 22.99
C ASN A 190 30.52 0.93 22.65
N LYS A 191 30.04 1.34 21.48
CA LYS A 191 29.81 2.74 21.11
C LYS A 191 28.32 3.02 21.01
N VAL A 192 27.86 4.07 21.68
CA VAL A 192 26.48 4.54 21.57
C VAL A 192 26.25 5.04 20.15
N VAL A 193 25.20 4.54 19.51
CA VAL A 193 24.80 4.92 18.15
C VAL A 193 23.51 5.73 18.22
N ASP A 194 23.57 6.95 17.68
CA ASP A 194 22.41 7.83 17.65
C ASP A 194 21.39 7.38 16.59
N VAL A 195 20.13 7.36 17.00
CA VAL A 195 19.01 7.08 16.10
C VAL A 195 18.53 8.39 15.48
N ASN A 196 18.69 8.51 14.17
CA ASN A 196 18.15 9.66 13.44
C ASN A 196 16.64 9.49 13.25
N LYS A 197 15.85 10.39 13.86
CA LYS A 197 14.39 10.46 13.75
C LYS A 197 13.88 11.54 12.79
N LYS A 198 14.77 12.17 12.01
CA LYS A 198 14.40 13.18 11.00
C LYS A 198 14.16 12.51 9.65
N ASN A 199 13.19 13.02 8.89
CA ASN A 199 12.83 12.50 7.56
C ASN A 199 12.41 11.03 7.58
N ILE A 200 11.67 10.62 8.61
CA ILE A 200 11.02 9.30 8.72
C ILE A 200 9.58 9.35 8.21
N ALA A 201 8.95 10.53 8.24
CA ALA A 201 7.64 10.79 7.67
C ALA A 201 7.76 11.31 6.22
N TRP A 202 6.70 11.10 5.46
CA TRP A 202 6.62 11.62 4.10
C TRP A 202 6.57 13.14 4.11
N GLU A 203 7.36 13.77 3.26
CA GLU A 203 7.42 15.23 3.15
C GLU A 203 6.04 15.86 2.88
N SER A 204 5.23 15.21 2.04
CA SER A 204 3.87 15.66 1.75
C SER A 204 2.95 15.60 2.98
N ASP A 205 3.12 14.65 3.90
CA ASP A 205 2.35 14.62 5.14
C ASP A 205 2.78 15.77 6.05
N ARG A 206 4.10 15.98 6.22
CA ARG A 206 4.64 17.09 7.03
C ARG A 206 4.21 18.46 6.54
N ASN A 207 4.19 18.67 5.21
CA ASN A 207 3.97 19.99 4.62
C ASN A 207 2.49 20.30 4.34
N HIS A 208 1.63 19.28 4.17
CA HIS A 208 0.25 19.49 3.70
C HIS A 208 -0.84 18.91 4.60
N LYS A 209 -0.53 17.97 5.51
CA LYS A 209 -1.51 17.33 6.39
C LYS A 209 -1.40 17.75 7.84
N PHE A 210 -0.21 18.07 8.32
CA PHE A 210 0.05 18.50 9.69
C PHE A 210 0.47 19.97 9.67
N GLY A 211 -0.21 20.81 10.44
CA GLY A 211 0.07 22.24 10.51
C GLY A 211 1.36 22.56 11.26
N SER A 212 2.14 23.52 10.75
CA SER A 212 3.34 24.04 11.41
C SER A 212 3.06 25.05 12.53
N ASP A 213 1.80 25.48 12.64
CA ASP A 213 1.29 26.37 13.68
C ASP A 213 0.30 25.66 14.63
N VAL A 214 0.12 24.34 14.46
CA VAL A 214 -0.72 23.50 15.32
C VAL A 214 0.15 22.82 16.37
N TYR A 215 -0.13 23.08 17.65
CA TYR A 215 0.63 22.55 18.78
C TYR A 215 -0.27 21.63 19.62
N PRO A 216 0.29 20.58 20.26
CA PRO A 216 -0.48 19.72 21.14
C PRO A 216 -1.11 20.48 22.32
N GLN A 217 -2.37 20.20 22.61
CA GLN A 217 -3.13 20.80 23.72
C GLN A 217 -3.93 19.70 24.43
N ASN A 218 -3.90 19.70 25.77
CA ASN A 218 -4.64 18.73 26.61
C ASN A 218 -4.38 17.24 26.28
N PHE A 219 -3.38 16.92 25.48
CA PHE A 219 -3.09 15.56 25.00
C PHE A 219 -2.52 14.68 26.13
N GLN A 220 -3.05 13.47 26.29
CA GLN A 220 -2.69 12.52 27.37
C GLN A 220 -2.76 13.14 28.78
N SER A 221 -3.69 14.09 28.99
CA SER A 221 -3.86 14.79 30.26
C SER A 221 -4.97 14.20 31.16
N GLY A 222 -5.73 13.24 30.65
CA GLY A 222 -6.78 12.52 31.38
C GLY A 222 -6.24 11.45 32.34
N GLY A 223 -7.15 10.79 33.05
CA GLY A 223 -6.81 9.71 33.98
C GLY A 223 -6.27 8.46 33.27
N LEU A 224 -6.82 8.13 32.10
CA LEU A 224 -6.34 7.04 31.26
C LEU A 224 -5.33 7.57 30.23
N ILE A 225 -4.12 7.01 30.23
CA ILE A 225 -3.06 7.34 29.27
C ILE A 225 -2.96 6.20 28.26
N GLY A 226 -3.12 6.52 26.98
CA GLY A 226 -3.16 5.53 25.90
C GLY A 226 -1.81 5.20 25.29
N GLY A 227 -0.84 6.10 25.43
CA GLY A 227 0.39 6.02 24.66
C GLY A 227 1.41 7.10 25.01
N ALA A 228 2.19 7.52 24.02
CA ALA A 228 3.24 8.52 24.21
C ALA A 228 2.62 9.90 24.41
N LYS A 229 3.37 10.76 25.10
CA LYS A 229 3.07 12.19 25.18
C LYS A 229 3.76 12.92 24.04
N LEU A 230 3.11 13.96 23.54
CA LEU A 230 3.68 14.86 22.53
C LEU A 230 4.39 16.04 23.21
N GLU A 231 5.38 16.60 22.53
CA GLU A 231 6.08 17.79 23.01
C GLU A 231 5.22 19.03 22.76
N THR A 232 4.85 19.76 23.81
CA THR A 232 3.98 20.95 23.70
C THR A 232 4.66 22.15 23.03
N SER A 233 5.99 22.16 23.00
CA SER A 233 6.79 23.22 22.36
C SER A 233 7.05 23.00 20.86
N LYS A 234 6.71 21.82 20.32
CA LYS A 234 6.92 21.49 18.90
C LYS A 234 5.59 21.39 18.15
N PRO A 235 5.48 21.96 16.94
CA PRO A 235 4.27 21.82 16.15
C PRO A 235 4.09 20.38 15.66
N LEU A 236 2.86 19.99 15.31
CA LEU A 236 2.56 18.64 14.85
C LEU A 236 3.32 18.25 13.58
N SER A 237 3.63 19.20 12.70
CA SER A 237 4.41 18.97 11.47
C SER A 237 5.85 18.49 11.73
N GLU A 238 6.41 18.79 12.90
CA GLU A 238 7.77 18.40 13.30
C GLU A 238 7.81 17.13 14.15
N GLN A 239 6.66 16.64 14.62
CA GLN A 239 6.56 15.43 15.44
C GLN A 239 6.38 14.20 14.53
N GLU A 240 7.45 13.81 13.83
CA GLU A 240 7.37 12.77 12.79
C GLU A 240 6.91 11.39 13.29
N ASP A 241 7.23 11.03 14.55
CA ASP A 241 6.74 9.79 15.18
C ASP A 241 5.20 9.74 15.21
N LEU A 242 4.54 10.88 15.49
CA LEU A 242 3.09 11.02 15.41
C LEU A 242 2.61 10.83 13.97
N ILE A 243 3.26 11.49 13.01
CA ILE A 243 2.85 11.44 11.59
C ILE A 243 2.92 10.00 11.06
N VAL A 244 3.99 9.27 11.37
CA VAL A 244 4.14 7.86 11.03
C VAL A 244 3.03 7.01 11.66
N TRP A 245 2.67 7.27 12.92
CA TRP A 245 1.62 6.55 13.61
C TRP A 245 0.22 6.81 13.03
N MET A 246 -0.10 8.08 12.77
CA MET A 246 -1.39 8.55 12.25
C MET A 246 -1.76 7.97 10.89
N ARG A 247 -0.79 7.47 10.12
CA ARG A 247 -1.03 6.69 8.91
C ARG A 247 -1.46 5.26 9.24
N THR A 248 -2.75 5.05 9.48
CA THR A 248 -3.29 3.75 9.90
C THR A 248 -2.88 2.59 8.97
N ALA A 249 -2.49 1.47 9.59
CA ALA A 249 -2.16 0.24 8.89
C ALA A 249 -3.42 -0.50 8.41
N ALA A 250 -3.32 -1.17 7.26
CA ALA A 250 -4.42 -1.93 6.68
C ALA A 250 -4.60 -3.33 7.31
N LEU A 251 -3.53 -3.88 7.91
CA LEU A 251 -3.47 -5.22 8.48
C LEU A 251 -3.20 -5.16 9.99
N PRO A 252 -3.59 -6.20 10.77
CA PRO A 252 -3.39 -6.24 12.22
C PRO A 252 -1.93 -6.43 12.63
N THR A 253 -1.12 -7.01 11.74
CA THR A 253 0.33 -7.07 11.87
C THR A 253 0.93 -6.04 10.93
N PHE A 254 1.68 -5.09 11.46
CA PHE A 254 2.26 -4.01 10.65
C PHE A 254 3.57 -3.52 11.22
N ARG A 255 4.41 -2.97 10.33
CA ARG A 255 5.68 -2.31 10.66
C ARG A 255 5.53 -0.81 10.52
N LYS A 256 6.20 -0.05 11.39
CA LYS A 256 6.29 1.41 11.32
C LYS A 256 7.73 1.82 11.51
N LEU A 257 8.16 2.81 10.74
CA LEU A 257 9.51 3.34 10.82
C LEU A 257 9.67 4.14 12.12
N TYR A 258 10.63 3.75 12.95
CA TYR A 258 11.00 4.44 14.18
C TYR A 258 12.11 5.47 13.94
N GLY A 259 13.04 5.15 13.05
CA GLY A 259 14.27 5.92 12.86
C GLY A 259 15.23 5.21 11.93
N ARG A 260 16.40 5.81 11.74
CA ARG A 260 17.48 5.24 10.94
C ARG A 260 18.84 5.40 11.62
N ILE A 261 19.70 4.41 11.42
CA ILE A 261 21.12 4.47 11.77
C ILE A 261 21.86 4.77 10.46
N GLU A 262 22.61 5.86 10.42
CA GLU A 262 23.28 6.32 9.20
C GLU A 262 24.54 5.49 8.89
N GLY A 263 25.17 4.89 9.91
CA GLY A 263 26.38 4.10 9.77
C GLY A 263 26.14 2.69 9.21
N ASP A 264 27.21 2.08 8.71
CA ASP A 264 27.23 0.67 8.29
C ASP A 264 27.37 -0.25 9.51
N LEU A 265 26.84 -1.47 9.42
CA LEU A 265 27.08 -2.55 10.37
C LEU A 265 27.80 -3.71 9.68
N GLN A 266 28.88 -4.18 10.27
CA GLN A 266 29.71 -5.26 9.74
C GLN A 266 29.25 -6.63 10.25
N VAL A 267 29.66 -7.68 9.54
CA VAL A 267 29.40 -9.06 9.97
C VAL A 267 30.03 -9.30 11.35
N ASN A 268 29.28 -9.95 12.23
CA ASN A 268 29.65 -10.22 13.63
C ASN A 268 29.72 -8.99 14.54
N ASP A 269 29.21 -7.84 14.11
CA ASP A 269 28.99 -6.74 15.04
C ASP A 269 27.96 -7.16 16.10
N ASN A 270 28.32 -6.93 17.37
CA ASN A 270 27.43 -7.11 18.50
C ASN A 270 26.69 -5.79 18.74
N ILE A 271 25.38 -5.84 18.55
CA ILE A 271 24.46 -4.75 18.84
C ILE A 271 23.80 -5.06 20.18
N GLU A 272 24.03 -4.21 21.16
CA GLU A 272 23.23 -4.19 22.39
C GLU A 272 22.11 -3.16 22.22
N VAL A 273 20.87 -3.62 22.37
CA VAL A 273 19.69 -2.79 22.31
C VAL A 273 19.09 -2.68 23.69
N VAL A 274 18.98 -1.47 24.21
CA VAL A 274 18.24 -1.17 25.43
C VAL A 274 16.86 -0.68 25.04
N VAL A 275 15.84 -1.42 25.44
CA VAL A 275 14.43 -1.15 25.14
C VAL A 275 13.72 -0.69 26.40
N GLU A 276 13.00 0.42 26.33
CA GLU A 276 12.06 0.85 27.36
C GLU A 276 10.65 0.38 26.95
N ASN A 277 10.20 -0.73 27.54
CA ASN A 277 8.98 -1.45 27.17
C ASN A 277 7.74 -0.82 27.83
N ASN A 278 7.21 0.27 27.28
CA ASN A 278 6.12 1.05 27.87
C ASN A 278 4.73 0.71 27.30
N TYR A 279 4.66 0.26 26.04
CA TYR A 279 3.42 0.11 25.29
C TYR A 279 2.72 -1.21 25.65
N ASN A 280 1.53 -1.13 26.25
CA ASN A 280 0.81 -2.29 26.73
C ASN A 280 0.16 -3.06 25.58
N THR A 281 0.78 -4.17 25.19
CA THR A 281 0.24 -5.14 24.22
C THR A 281 -0.37 -6.37 24.86
N TYR A 282 0.01 -6.68 26.10
CA TYR A 282 -0.41 -7.90 26.82
C TYR A 282 -1.91 -7.92 27.12
N SER A 283 -2.54 -6.76 27.33
CA SER A 283 -3.98 -6.65 27.62
C SER A 283 -4.87 -7.16 26.49
N PHE A 284 -4.38 -7.15 25.25
CA PHE A 284 -5.08 -7.64 24.06
C PHE A 284 -4.34 -8.79 23.37
N GLY A 285 -3.34 -9.39 24.01
CA GLY A 285 -2.56 -10.50 23.45
C GLY A 285 -1.74 -10.13 22.21
N GLY A 286 -1.38 -8.85 22.07
CA GLY A 286 -0.45 -8.40 21.04
C GLY A 286 1.00 -8.75 21.38
N LYS A 287 1.86 -8.68 20.37
CA LYS A 287 3.29 -9.00 20.46
C LYS A 287 4.10 -7.88 19.80
N LYS A 288 5.39 -7.77 20.16
CA LYS A 288 6.24 -6.66 19.70
C LYS A 288 7.59 -7.15 19.21
N TRP A 289 8.00 -6.62 18.06
CA TRP A 289 9.31 -6.88 17.49
C TRP A 289 10.01 -5.58 17.13
N LEU A 290 11.31 -5.61 17.32
CA LEU A 290 12.25 -4.66 16.76
C LEU A 290 12.84 -5.27 15.48
N ILE A 291 12.84 -4.50 14.40
CA ILE A 291 13.40 -4.91 13.12
C ILE A 291 14.44 -3.89 12.68
N LEU A 292 15.65 -4.38 12.38
CA LEU A 292 16.67 -3.62 11.66
C LEU A 292 16.68 -4.13 10.22
N SER A 293 16.52 -3.25 9.25
CA SER A 293 16.44 -3.63 7.84
C SER A 293 17.22 -2.66 6.95
N THR A 294 17.92 -3.21 5.96
CA THR A 294 18.34 -2.42 4.79
C THR A 294 17.17 -2.28 3.81
N THR A 295 17.34 -1.50 2.75
CA THR A 295 16.37 -1.40 1.65
C THR A 295 17.04 -1.61 0.30
N SER A 296 16.28 -2.16 -0.63
CA SER A 296 16.62 -2.24 -2.05
C SER A 296 15.77 -1.24 -2.85
N TRP A 297 15.99 -1.18 -4.17
CA TRP A 297 15.19 -0.33 -5.06
C TRP A 297 13.70 -0.70 -5.10
N ILE A 298 13.34 -1.94 -4.76
CA ILE A 298 11.96 -2.41 -4.68
C ILE A 298 11.37 -2.27 -3.25
N GLY A 299 12.17 -1.78 -2.30
CA GLY A 299 11.78 -1.58 -0.89
C GLY A 299 12.42 -2.58 0.05
N GLY A 300 11.66 -3.04 1.05
CA GLY A 300 12.11 -4.02 2.04
C GLY A 300 12.16 -5.45 1.52
N LYS A 301 12.45 -6.41 2.41
CA LYS A 301 12.50 -7.83 2.05
C LYS A 301 11.09 -8.33 1.73
N ASN A 302 10.86 -8.69 0.47
CA ASN A 302 9.60 -9.25 0.02
C ASN A 302 9.78 -10.13 -1.22
N GLU A 303 9.77 -11.44 -1.00
CA GLU A 303 9.95 -12.45 -2.05
C GLU A 303 8.69 -12.67 -2.90
N PHE A 304 7.51 -12.23 -2.42
CA PHE A 304 6.22 -12.49 -3.08
C PHE A 304 6.19 -11.97 -4.51
N ILE A 305 6.67 -10.75 -4.75
CA ILE A 305 6.65 -10.14 -6.09
C ILE A 305 7.49 -10.98 -7.06
N GLY A 306 8.71 -11.36 -6.66
CA GLY A 306 9.58 -12.21 -7.47
C GLY A 306 8.94 -13.56 -7.79
N ILE A 307 8.41 -14.25 -6.76
CA ILE A 307 7.74 -15.54 -6.91
C ILE A 307 6.50 -15.42 -7.80
N ALA A 308 5.69 -14.38 -7.65
CA ALA A 308 4.49 -14.16 -8.47
C ALA A 308 4.83 -13.98 -9.97
N TYR A 309 5.86 -13.18 -10.28
CA TYR A 309 6.31 -13.02 -11.67
C TYR A 309 6.89 -14.32 -12.25
N LEU A 310 7.68 -15.06 -11.47
CA LEU A 310 8.25 -16.34 -11.90
C LEU A 310 7.17 -17.42 -12.12
N THR A 311 6.18 -17.49 -11.24
CA THR A 311 5.08 -18.47 -11.37
C THR A 311 4.21 -18.18 -12.59
N ILE A 312 3.80 -16.93 -12.81
CA ILE A 312 3.02 -16.54 -13.98
C ILE A 312 3.85 -16.71 -15.26
N GLY A 313 5.10 -16.24 -15.27
CA GLY A 313 6.00 -16.38 -16.42
C GLY A 313 6.28 -17.85 -16.77
N GLY A 314 6.51 -18.69 -15.76
CA GLY A 314 6.69 -20.13 -15.92
C GLY A 314 5.44 -20.84 -16.44
N LEU A 315 4.25 -20.48 -15.93
CA LEU A 315 2.98 -20.99 -16.44
C LEU A 315 2.75 -20.60 -17.91
N CYS A 316 3.01 -19.34 -18.27
CA CYS A 316 2.92 -18.88 -19.66
C CYS A 316 3.90 -19.63 -20.58
N LEU A 317 5.13 -19.87 -20.13
CA LEU A 317 6.12 -20.65 -20.89
C LEU A 317 5.66 -22.10 -21.08
N PHE A 318 5.15 -22.74 -20.03
CA PHE A 318 4.60 -24.09 -20.10
C PHE A 318 3.41 -24.19 -21.08
N LEU A 319 2.48 -23.24 -21.02
CA LEU A 319 1.34 -23.17 -21.94
C LEU A 319 1.78 -22.92 -23.38
N ALA A 320 2.77 -22.03 -23.61
CA ALA A 320 3.34 -21.79 -24.92
C ALA A 320 3.93 -23.07 -25.52
N ILE A 321 4.75 -23.80 -24.76
CA ILE A 321 5.34 -25.08 -25.20
C ILE A 321 4.22 -26.09 -25.51
N THR A 322 3.21 -26.20 -24.65
CA THR A 322 2.08 -27.11 -24.85
C THR A 322 1.30 -26.78 -26.12
N PHE A 323 1.00 -25.51 -26.37
CA PHE A 323 0.31 -25.09 -27.60
C PHE A 323 1.17 -25.28 -28.85
N ILE A 324 2.48 -25.05 -28.78
CA ILE A 324 3.41 -25.35 -29.88
C ILE A 324 3.36 -26.85 -30.20
N LEU A 325 3.46 -27.72 -29.18
CA LEU A 325 3.38 -29.17 -29.37
C LEU A 325 2.06 -29.59 -30.00
N ILE A 326 0.92 -29.10 -29.50
CA ILE A 326 -0.40 -29.41 -30.08
C ILE A 326 -0.50 -28.90 -31.51
N TYR A 327 -0.02 -27.69 -31.79
CA TYR A 327 -0.09 -27.08 -33.12
C TYR A 327 0.74 -27.85 -34.15
N VAL A 328 1.90 -28.37 -33.75
CA VAL A 328 2.78 -29.17 -34.61
C VAL A 328 2.28 -30.62 -34.75
N LEU A 329 1.82 -31.25 -33.67
CA LEU A 329 1.39 -32.66 -33.68
C LEU A 329 -0.02 -32.87 -34.25
N ARG A 330 -0.91 -31.89 -34.11
CA ARG A 330 -2.31 -31.92 -34.55
C ARG A 330 -2.69 -30.62 -35.27
N PRO A 331 -2.08 -30.32 -36.43
CA PRO A 331 -2.38 -29.09 -37.15
C PRO A 331 -3.83 -29.10 -37.62
N ARG A 332 -4.53 -27.98 -37.41
CA ARG A 332 -5.90 -27.75 -37.88
C ARG A 332 -5.92 -26.57 -38.83
N GLN A 333 -6.51 -26.74 -40.00
CA GLN A 333 -6.69 -25.63 -40.94
C GLN A 333 -7.69 -24.62 -40.36
N LEU A 334 -7.33 -23.33 -40.40
CA LEU A 334 -8.18 -22.24 -39.95
C LEU A 334 -9.41 -22.14 -40.87
N GLY A 335 -10.60 -22.15 -40.27
CA GLY A 335 -11.86 -22.02 -41.02
C GLY A 335 -12.29 -23.29 -41.78
N ASP A 336 -11.75 -24.46 -41.44
CA ASP A 336 -12.11 -25.73 -42.07
C ASP A 336 -13.62 -26.05 -41.91
N PRO A 337 -14.39 -26.08 -43.02
CA PRO A 337 -15.84 -26.28 -42.98
C PRO A 337 -16.24 -27.68 -42.51
N SER A 338 -15.34 -28.68 -42.51
CA SER A 338 -15.63 -30.03 -42.01
C SER A 338 -16.02 -30.04 -40.53
N TYR A 339 -15.63 -29.00 -39.78
CA TYR A 339 -15.94 -28.88 -38.36
C TYR A 339 -17.25 -28.14 -38.06
N LEU A 340 -17.94 -27.60 -39.07
CA LEU A 340 -19.26 -27.00 -38.90
C LEU A 340 -20.25 -28.07 -38.46
N SER A 341 -21.07 -27.77 -37.44
CA SER A 341 -21.92 -28.77 -36.79
C SER A 341 -22.87 -29.47 -37.77
N TRP A 342 -23.38 -28.74 -38.76
CA TRP A 342 -24.27 -29.27 -39.81
C TRP A 342 -23.54 -30.09 -40.88
N ASN A 343 -22.23 -29.91 -41.07
CA ASN A 343 -21.44 -30.74 -41.98
C ASN A 343 -21.00 -32.06 -41.34
N LYS A 344 -21.02 -32.14 -40.00
CA LYS A 344 -20.78 -33.40 -39.27
C LYS A 344 -21.99 -34.34 -39.26
N GLN A 345 -23.17 -33.83 -39.62
CA GLN A 345 -24.40 -34.60 -39.76
C GLN A 345 -24.63 -34.87 -41.26
N SER A 346 -24.03 -35.93 -41.81
CA SER A 346 -24.48 -36.47 -43.10
C SER A 346 -25.77 -37.29 -42.88
N PRO A 347 -26.68 -37.34 -43.87
CA PRO A 347 -28.11 -37.55 -43.65
C PRO A 347 -28.42 -38.96 -43.11
N MET A 348 -29.43 -39.04 -42.22
CA MET A 348 -30.08 -40.33 -41.97
C MET A 348 -30.61 -40.88 -43.30
N PRO A 349 -30.46 -42.21 -43.54
CA PRO A 349 -30.74 -42.85 -44.82
C PRO A 349 -32.17 -42.66 -45.32
#